data_AF-X1AWK4-F1
#
_entry.id   AF-X1AWK4-F1
#
_cell.length_a   1.000
_cell.length_b   1.000
_cell.length_c   1.000
_cell.angle_alpha   90.00
_cell.angle_beta   90.00
_cell.angle_gamma   90.00
#
_symmetry.space_group_name_H-M   'P 1'
#
loop_
_entity.id
_entity.type
_entity.pdbx_description
1 polymer ?
#
loop_
_entity_poly.entity_id
_entity_poly.type
_entity_poly.pdbx_seq_one_letter_code
_entity_poly.pdbx_strand_id
1 'polypeptide(L)'
;EKIKGGNTFLTLECLDDKNKVIAREWGVVNAGSSWRLKKTQVYTPPGTLKMRIKLGKRQGEGSVWFDDLRLIESSSRSSKGERKKMPNPGFELLNESGRPQSWREIPGWTVSHAHSLYFNYLCELGIVGLGWLLLVIAVFFYSSIRYLRRHSFLAAGGIIGGCTLSVLAALIHGMVETFLDALPVGLMFWVIIGLAMGLLRLHSSRQEKT
;
A
#
# COMPACT_ATOMS: atom_id res chain seq x y z
N GLU A 1 -4.43 -1.75 23.99
CA GLU A 1 -3.86 -0.53 23.39
C GLU A 1 -4.59 -0.20 22.10
N LYS A 2 -5.26 0.96 22.00
CA LYS A 2 -6.00 1.35 20.79
C LYS A 2 -5.02 2.01 19.81
N ILE A 3 -4.62 1.27 18.78
CA ILE A 3 -3.70 1.75 17.74
C ILE A 3 -4.47 2.67 16.78
N LYS A 4 -4.13 3.96 16.73
CA LYS A 4 -4.84 4.95 15.88
C LYS A 4 -4.55 4.77 14.37
N GLY A 5 -3.43 4.14 14.01
CA GLY A 5 -2.94 4.02 12.61
C GLY A 5 -2.83 2.60 12.07
N GLY A 6 -3.63 1.64 12.56
CA GLY A 6 -3.53 0.25 12.11
C GLY A 6 -3.95 0.06 10.65
N ASN A 7 -3.22 -0.76 9.91
CA ASN A 7 -3.51 -1.12 8.51
C ASN A 7 -4.66 -2.12 8.35
N THR A 8 -5.15 -2.72 9.44
CA THR A 8 -6.18 -3.76 9.46
C THR A 8 -7.24 -3.44 10.50
N PHE A 9 -8.48 -3.85 10.28
CA PHE A 9 -9.55 -3.71 11.26
C PHE A 9 -10.27 -5.04 11.54
N LEU A 10 -10.66 -5.20 12.80
CA LEU A 10 -11.58 -6.20 13.33
C LEU A 10 -12.63 -5.42 14.13
N THR A 11 -13.86 -5.37 13.61
CA THR A 11 -14.96 -4.62 14.21
C THR A 11 -16.08 -5.57 14.60
N LEU A 12 -16.66 -5.36 15.78
CA LEU A 12 -17.81 -6.11 16.26
C LEU A 12 -18.99 -5.15 16.43
N GLU A 13 -20.10 -5.43 15.75
CA GLU A 13 -21.33 -4.64 15.78
C GLU A 13 -22.48 -5.44 16.41
N CYS A 14 -23.19 -4.84 17.35
CA CYS A 14 -24.49 -5.30 17.84
C CYS A 14 -25.59 -4.57 17.06
N LEU A 15 -26.56 -5.33 16.55
CA LEU A 15 -27.61 -4.86 15.66
C LEU A 15 -28.99 -5.20 16.24
N ASP A 16 -29.96 -4.32 15.99
CA ASP A 16 -31.39 -4.58 16.25
C ASP A 16 -32.04 -5.41 15.12
N ASP A 17 -33.36 -5.58 15.19
CA ASP A 17 -34.18 -6.30 14.19
C ASP A 17 -34.11 -5.65 12.80
N LYS A 18 -34.04 -4.32 12.77
CA LYS A 18 -33.95 -3.47 11.56
C LYS A 18 -32.52 -3.36 11.01
N ASN A 19 -31.55 -4.10 11.57
CA ASN A 19 -30.13 -4.05 11.23
C ASN A 19 -29.47 -2.67 11.51
N LYS A 20 -30.04 -1.86 12.41
CA LYS A 20 -29.41 -0.64 12.91
C LYS A 20 -28.34 -1.00 13.93
N VAL A 21 -27.18 -0.37 13.83
CA VAL A 21 -26.08 -0.55 14.79
C VAL A 21 -26.43 0.14 16.09
N ILE A 22 -26.56 -0.64 17.17
CA ILE A 22 -26.89 -0.15 18.52
C ILE A 22 -25.66 -0.10 19.43
N ALA A 23 -24.66 -0.95 19.18
CA ALA A 23 -23.33 -0.84 19.78
C ALA A 23 -22.27 -1.32 18.79
N ARG A 24 -21.05 -0.79 18.92
CA ARG A 24 -19.92 -1.15 18.06
C ARG A 24 -18.61 -1.04 18.84
N GLU A 25 -17.79 -2.08 18.80
CA GLU A 25 -16.40 -2.01 19.22
C GLU A 25 -15.47 -2.04 18.00
N TRP A 26 -14.61 -1.03 17.90
CA TRP A 26 -13.60 -0.91 16.85
C TRP A 26 -12.25 -1.44 17.33
N GLY A 27 -11.79 -2.53 16.72
CA GLY A 27 -10.41 -3.00 16.82
C GLY A 27 -9.61 -2.60 15.59
N VAL A 28 -8.68 -1.67 15.74
CA VAL A 28 -7.70 -1.34 14.69
C VAL A 28 -6.36 -1.95 15.10
N VAL A 29 -5.76 -2.73 14.20
CA VAL A 29 -4.52 -3.48 14.44
C VAL A 29 -3.57 -3.35 13.25
N ASN A 30 -2.28 -3.49 13.50
CA ASN A 30 -1.29 -3.69 12.45
C ASN A 30 -1.14 -5.19 12.15
N ALA A 31 -1.42 -5.58 10.92
CA ALA A 31 -0.98 -6.85 10.36
C ALA A 31 0.53 -6.76 10.11
N GLY A 32 1.29 -7.56 10.86
CA GLY A 32 2.71 -7.78 10.64
C GLY A 32 2.95 -9.06 9.84
N SER A 33 4.22 -9.42 9.65
CA SER A 33 4.61 -10.62 8.91
C SER A 33 4.42 -11.95 9.66
N SER A 34 3.96 -11.91 10.92
CA SER A 34 3.76 -13.11 11.75
C SER A 34 2.34 -13.19 12.31
N TRP A 35 1.86 -14.43 12.46
CA TRP A 35 0.57 -14.73 13.07
C TRP A 35 0.51 -14.19 14.50
N ARG A 36 -0.56 -13.45 14.80
CA ARG A 36 -0.78 -12.86 16.13
C ARG A 36 -2.22 -13.06 16.55
N LEU A 37 -2.41 -13.69 17.71
CA LEU A 37 -3.73 -13.82 18.32
C LEU A 37 -4.27 -12.43 18.69
N LYS A 38 -5.47 -12.10 18.20
CA LYS A 38 -6.19 -10.87 18.54
C LYS A 38 -7.52 -11.23 19.17
N LYS A 39 -7.83 -10.56 20.28
CA LYS A 39 -9.08 -10.72 21.02
C LYS A 39 -9.74 -9.35 21.16
N THR A 40 -11.04 -9.32 20.94
CA THR A 40 -11.89 -8.15 21.19
C THR A 40 -13.12 -8.62 21.97
N GLN A 41 -13.68 -7.71 22.75
CA GLN A 41 -14.87 -7.98 23.55
C GLN A 41 -15.84 -6.83 23.39
N VAL A 42 -17.13 -7.13 23.35
CA VAL A 42 -18.19 -6.14 23.35
C VAL A 42 -19.22 -6.55 24.39
N TYR A 43 -19.78 -5.56 25.08
CA TYR A 43 -20.97 -5.77 25.88
C TYR A 43 -22.19 -5.79 24.95
N THR A 44 -23.05 -6.79 25.09
CA THR A 44 -24.28 -6.92 24.29
C THR A 44 -25.39 -6.09 24.95
N PRO A 45 -25.71 -4.87 24.44
CA PRO A 45 -26.76 -4.06 25.05
C PRO A 45 -28.14 -4.71 24.89
N PRO A 46 -29.10 -4.37 25.78
CA PRO A 46 -30.50 -4.77 25.62
C PRO A 46 -31.03 -4.39 24.22
N GLY A 47 -31.80 -5.29 23.61
CA GLY A 47 -32.31 -5.11 22.24
C GLY A 47 -31.39 -5.61 21.13
N THR A 48 -30.21 -6.17 21.47
CA THR A 48 -29.38 -6.84 20.47
C THR A 48 -30.04 -8.13 19.99
N LEU A 49 -30.27 -8.23 18.69
CA LEU A 49 -30.82 -9.41 18.04
C LEU A 49 -29.81 -10.10 17.11
N LYS A 50 -28.85 -9.34 16.56
CA LYS A 50 -27.81 -9.87 15.68
C LYS A 50 -26.45 -9.29 16.07
N MET A 51 -25.40 -10.08 15.87
CA MET A 51 -24.02 -9.60 15.91
C MET A 51 -23.41 -9.71 14.53
N ARG A 52 -22.60 -8.71 14.15
CA ARG A 52 -21.87 -8.69 12.88
C ARG A 52 -20.39 -8.45 13.17
N ILE A 53 -19.56 -9.36 12.71
CA ILE A 53 -18.11 -9.20 12.69
C ILE A 53 -17.71 -8.67 11.33
N LYS A 54 -16.85 -7.65 11.29
CA LYS A 54 -16.23 -7.14 10.07
C LYS A 54 -14.72 -7.25 10.21
N LEU A 55 -14.10 -7.88 9.22
CA LEU A 55 -12.67 -8.02 9.10
C LEU A 55 -12.25 -7.39 7.78
N GLY A 56 -11.09 -6.75 7.75
CA GLY A 56 -10.56 -6.27 6.48
C GLY A 56 -9.29 -5.46 6.61
N LYS A 57 -8.62 -5.30 5.46
CA LYS A 57 -7.56 -4.33 5.29
C LYS A 57 -8.17 -2.93 5.28
N ARG A 58 -7.58 -2.02 6.06
CA ARG A 58 -7.96 -0.62 6.16
C ARG A 58 -7.12 0.28 5.26
N GLN A 59 -5.80 0.05 5.26
CA GLN A 59 -4.79 0.90 4.60
C GLN A 59 -3.63 0.04 4.09
N GLY A 60 -2.89 0.56 3.10
CA GLY A 60 -1.73 -0.10 2.52
C GLY A 60 -2.07 -1.10 1.41
N GLU A 61 -1.05 -1.56 0.68
CA GLU A 61 -1.16 -2.53 -0.41
C GLU A 61 -1.05 -3.98 0.10
N GLY A 62 -1.39 -4.96 -0.73
CA GLY A 62 -1.32 -6.39 -0.39
C GLY A 62 -2.56 -6.97 0.30
N SER A 63 -2.38 -8.15 0.90
CA SER A 63 -3.44 -8.99 1.46
C SER A 63 -3.28 -9.18 2.97
N VAL A 64 -4.38 -9.44 3.67
CA VAL A 64 -4.40 -9.79 5.09
C VAL A 64 -5.17 -11.09 5.23
N TRP A 65 -4.62 -12.02 6.00
CA TRP A 65 -5.23 -13.32 6.29
C TRP A 65 -5.70 -13.35 7.74
N PHE A 66 -6.84 -14.00 7.95
CA PHE A 66 -7.44 -14.24 9.26
C PHE A 66 -7.70 -15.73 9.37
N ASP A 67 -7.45 -16.29 10.55
CA ASP A 67 -7.62 -17.71 10.81
C ASP A 67 -8.11 -17.93 12.25
N ASP A 68 -8.74 -19.07 12.49
CA ASP A 68 -9.30 -19.52 13.76
C ASP A 68 -10.21 -18.45 14.43
N LEU A 69 -11.11 -17.85 13.64
CA LEU A 69 -12.04 -16.85 14.16
C LEU A 69 -13.06 -17.53 15.08
N ARG A 70 -13.17 -17.06 16.32
CA ARG A 70 -14.13 -17.61 17.29
C ARG A 70 -14.90 -16.51 17.99
N LEU A 71 -16.22 -16.68 18.04
CA LEU A 71 -17.09 -15.88 18.91
C LEU A 71 -17.40 -16.68 20.17
N ILE A 72 -16.93 -16.18 21.31
CA ILE A 72 -17.08 -16.84 22.62
C ILE A 72 -17.92 -15.95 23.51
N GLU A 73 -19.00 -16.51 24.05
CA GLU A 73 -19.80 -15.86 25.09
C GLU A 73 -19.06 -15.88 26.43
N SER A 74 -18.72 -14.71 26.96
CA SER A 74 -18.14 -14.57 28.30
C SER A 74 -19.26 -14.22 29.28
N SER A 75 -19.90 -15.23 29.87
CA SER A 75 -20.95 -15.02 30.87
C SER A 75 -20.37 -14.90 32.28
N SER A 76 -20.65 -13.78 32.95
CA SER A 76 -20.43 -13.59 34.39
C SER A 76 -21.74 -13.36 35.15
N ARG A 77 -22.84 -14.02 34.76
CA ARG A 77 -23.98 -14.32 35.66
C ARG A 77 -25.09 -15.15 35.01
N SER A 78 -25.37 -16.27 35.68
CA SER A 78 -26.70 -16.74 36.08
C SER A 78 -27.43 -17.83 35.27
N SER A 79 -27.81 -18.84 36.06
CA SER A 79 -29.08 -19.59 36.07
C SER A 79 -29.48 -20.41 34.86
N LYS A 80 -29.59 -21.72 35.11
CA LYS A 80 -30.50 -22.71 34.49
C LYS A 80 -31.59 -22.06 33.61
N GLY A 81 -31.27 -21.87 32.34
CA GLY A 81 -32.15 -21.38 31.30
C GLY A 81 -31.46 -21.69 29.98
N GLU A 82 -32.19 -22.24 29.02
CA GLU A 82 -31.67 -22.78 27.76
C GLU A 82 -30.62 -21.85 27.13
N ARG A 83 -29.37 -22.33 27.07
CA ARG A 83 -28.30 -21.60 26.37
C ARG A 83 -28.70 -21.50 24.90
N LYS A 84 -29.07 -20.30 24.46
CA LYS A 84 -29.37 -20.02 23.06
C LYS A 84 -28.11 -20.33 22.24
N LYS A 85 -28.09 -21.47 21.57
CA LYS A 85 -26.92 -21.96 20.83
C LYS A 85 -26.64 -21.00 19.67
N MET A 86 -25.48 -20.37 19.68
CA MET A 86 -25.02 -19.58 18.53
C MET A 86 -24.78 -20.51 17.34
N PRO A 87 -25.39 -20.25 16.17
CA PRO A 87 -25.07 -21.00 14.96
C PRO A 87 -23.67 -20.63 14.46
N ASN A 88 -22.88 -21.63 14.05
CA ASN A 88 -21.54 -21.47 13.49
C ASN A 88 -20.55 -20.56 14.28
N PRO A 89 -20.31 -20.82 15.59
CA PRO A 89 -19.50 -19.92 16.43
C PRO A 89 -18.00 -19.87 16.05
N GLY A 90 -17.52 -20.89 15.32
CA GLY A 90 -16.16 -20.94 14.78
C GLY A 90 -16.06 -20.47 13.33
N PHE A 91 -17.17 -20.09 12.68
CA PHE A 91 -17.20 -19.66 11.27
C PHE A 91 -16.73 -20.69 10.24
N GLU A 92 -16.46 -21.93 10.63
CA GLU A 92 -15.93 -23.01 9.78
C GLU A 92 -16.98 -23.75 8.94
N LEU A 93 -18.28 -23.58 9.23
CA LEU A 93 -19.33 -24.20 8.41
C LEU A 93 -19.39 -23.51 7.03
N LEU A 94 -19.16 -24.26 5.97
CA LEU A 94 -19.18 -23.78 4.58
C LEU A 94 -20.55 -24.01 3.91
N ASN A 95 -20.88 -23.16 2.95
CA ASN A 95 -22.00 -23.35 2.03
C ASN A 95 -21.57 -24.21 0.82
N GLU A 96 -22.50 -24.49 -0.10
CA GLU A 96 -22.24 -25.30 -1.31
C GLU A 96 -21.15 -24.71 -2.22
N SER A 97 -20.89 -23.40 -2.15
CA SER A 97 -19.82 -22.73 -2.91
C SER A 97 -18.45 -22.77 -2.22
N GLY A 98 -18.32 -23.49 -1.10
CA GLY A 98 -17.09 -23.56 -0.30
C GLY A 98 -16.79 -22.28 0.49
N ARG A 99 -17.73 -21.35 0.58
CA ARG A 99 -17.61 -20.10 1.35
C ARG A 99 -18.23 -20.28 2.72
N PRO A 100 -17.68 -19.71 3.80
CA PRO A 100 -18.28 -19.85 5.11
C PRO A 100 -19.71 -19.26 5.15
N GLN A 101 -20.61 -19.98 5.80
CA GLN A 101 -22.04 -19.72 5.81
C GLN A 101 -22.32 -18.36 6.47
N SER A 102 -23.22 -17.57 5.86
CA SER A 102 -23.59 -16.21 6.31
C SER A 102 -22.53 -15.13 6.13
N TRP A 103 -21.43 -15.42 5.39
CA TRP A 103 -20.47 -14.40 5.01
C TRP A 103 -20.94 -13.61 3.79
N ARG A 104 -20.63 -12.32 3.79
CA ARG A 104 -20.86 -11.42 2.66
C ARG A 104 -19.63 -10.55 2.49
N GLU A 105 -19.08 -10.53 1.28
CA GLU A 105 -18.07 -9.54 0.89
C GLU A 105 -18.76 -8.18 0.74
N ILE A 106 -18.24 -7.19 1.46
CA ILE A 106 -18.63 -5.81 1.27
C ILE A 106 -17.57 -5.23 0.32
N PRO A 107 -17.93 -4.79 -0.90
CA PRO A 107 -16.96 -4.19 -1.79
C PRO A 107 -16.37 -2.95 -1.09
N GLY A 108 -15.08 -3.05 -0.76
CA GLY A 108 -14.28 -1.91 -0.33
C GLY A 108 -13.84 -1.11 -1.55
N TRP A 109 -13.33 0.09 -1.32
CA TRP A 109 -12.65 0.87 -2.34
C TRP A 109 -11.35 0.15 -2.71
N THR A 110 -11.39 -0.67 -3.76
CA THR A 110 -10.18 -1.26 -4.35
C THR A 110 -9.47 -0.16 -5.13
N VAL A 111 -8.57 0.57 -4.47
CA VAL A 111 -7.66 1.46 -5.20
C VAL A 111 -6.57 0.58 -5.80
N SER A 112 -6.72 0.32 -7.08
CA SER A 112 -5.74 -0.36 -7.92
C SER A 112 -4.68 0.68 -8.30
N HIS A 113 -3.56 0.74 -7.58
CA HIS A 113 -2.39 1.46 -8.07
C HIS A 113 -1.65 0.61 -9.10
N ALA A 114 -1.23 1.23 -10.19
CA ALA A 114 -0.40 0.57 -11.17
C ALA A 114 1.02 0.47 -10.61
N HIS A 115 1.53 -0.74 -10.45
CA HIS A 115 2.91 -1.03 -10.04
C HIS A 115 3.89 -0.74 -11.20
N SER A 116 3.91 0.50 -11.67
CA SER A 116 4.80 0.98 -12.71
C SER A 116 4.78 2.50 -12.69
N LEU A 117 5.95 3.12 -12.56
CA LEU A 117 6.13 4.57 -12.59
C LEU A 117 5.39 5.21 -13.78
N TYR A 118 5.53 4.60 -14.96
CA TYR A 118 5.01 5.14 -16.21
C TYR A 118 3.49 5.09 -16.28
N PHE A 119 2.90 3.97 -15.87
CA PHE A 119 1.43 3.86 -15.80
C PHE A 119 0.85 4.73 -14.68
N ASN A 120 1.55 4.84 -13.55
CA ASN A 120 1.11 5.71 -12.46
C ASN A 120 1.05 7.18 -12.92
N TYR A 121 2.14 7.69 -13.52
CA TYR A 121 2.19 9.05 -14.04
C TYR A 121 1.21 9.29 -15.20
N LEU A 122 0.99 8.28 -16.05
CA LEU A 122 -0.02 8.35 -17.11
C LEU A 122 -1.44 8.47 -16.55
N CYS A 123 -1.76 7.73 -15.48
CA CYS A 123 -3.08 7.75 -14.86
C CYS A 123 -3.32 9.01 -14.02
N GLU A 124 -2.31 9.46 -13.27
CA GLU A 124 -2.47 10.61 -12.35
C GLU A 124 -2.34 11.97 -13.06
N LEU A 125 -1.40 12.09 -13.99
CA LEU A 125 -1.08 13.38 -14.66
C LEU A 125 -1.42 13.38 -16.16
N GLY A 126 -1.91 12.27 -16.68
CA GLY A 126 -2.25 12.12 -18.09
C GLY A 126 -1.01 12.04 -19.01
N ILE A 127 -1.29 12.07 -20.31
CA ILE A 127 -0.26 12.01 -21.36
C ILE A 127 0.73 13.18 -21.29
N VAL A 128 0.28 14.34 -20.80
CA VAL A 128 1.10 15.55 -20.67
C VAL A 128 2.15 15.38 -19.58
N GLY A 129 1.75 14.88 -18.40
CA GLY A 129 2.69 14.65 -17.29
C GLY A 129 3.73 13.58 -17.63
N LEU A 130 3.29 12.45 -18.18
CA LEU A 130 4.20 11.42 -18.67
C LEU A 130 5.15 11.96 -19.75
N GLY A 131 4.63 12.73 -20.70
CA GLY A 131 5.41 13.34 -21.77
C GLY A 131 6.53 14.23 -21.26
N TRP A 132 6.27 15.06 -20.23
CA TRP A 132 7.28 15.92 -19.64
C TRP A 132 8.38 15.14 -18.91
N LEU A 133 8.00 14.11 -18.15
CA LEU A 133 8.96 13.23 -17.47
C LEU A 133 9.90 12.55 -18.49
N LEU A 134 9.33 11.95 -19.54
CA LEU A 134 10.10 11.30 -20.60
C LEU A 134 10.99 12.29 -21.35
N LEU A 135 10.55 13.53 -21.56
CA LEU A 135 11.35 14.57 -22.20
C LEU A 135 12.58 14.93 -21.37
N VAL A 136 12.44 15.13 -20.06
CA VAL A 136 13.57 15.42 -19.16
C VAL A 136 14.58 14.27 -19.18
N ILE A 137 14.09 13.02 -19.11
CA ILE A 137 14.91 11.82 -19.19
C ILE A 137 15.64 11.75 -20.55
N ALA A 138 14.94 11.98 -21.66
CA ALA A 138 15.51 11.93 -23.00
C ALA A 138 16.60 12.99 -23.20
N VAL A 139 16.38 14.23 -22.75
CA VAL A 139 17.39 15.30 -22.78
C VAL A 139 18.62 14.90 -21.98
N PHE A 140 18.44 14.39 -20.77
CA PHE A 140 19.53 13.92 -19.91
C PHE A 140 20.38 12.85 -20.62
N PHE A 141 19.77 11.77 -21.12
CA PHE A 141 20.51 10.70 -21.81
C PHE A 141 21.16 11.18 -23.10
N TYR A 142 20.47 11.99 -23.89
CA TYR A 142 21.04 12.55 -25.12
C TYR A 142 22.29 13.37 -24.83
N SER A 143 22.24 14.27 -23.84
CA SER A 143 23.37 15.11 -23.45
C SER A 143 24.53 14.28 -22.90
N SER A 144 24.27 13.31 -22.00
CA SER A 144 25.29 12.44 -21.42
C SER A 144 25.97 11.55 -22.46
N ILE A 145 25.19 10.89 -23.32
CA ILE A 145 25.73 10.00 -24.37
C ILE A 145 26.54 10.81 -25.39
N ARG A 146 26.04 11.98 -25.80
CA ARG A 146 26.77 12.88 -26.72
C ARG A 146 28.12 13.30 -26.14
N TYR A 147 28.18 13.60 -24.84
CA TYR A 147 29.42 13.95 -24.15
C TYR A 147 30.38 12.75 -24.08
N LEU A 148 29.90 11.60 -23.60
CA LEU A 148 30.72 10.40 -23.43
C LEU A 148 31.26 9.84 -24.75
N ARG A 149 30.54 10.04 -25.87
CA ARG A 149 31.03 9.66 -27.20
C ARG A 149 32.13 10.59 -27.74
N ARG A 150 32.19 11.83 -27.29
CA ARG A 150 33.13 12.84 -27.80
C ARG A 150 34.40 12.94 -26.96
N HIS A 151 34.34 12.54 -25.69
CA HIS A 151 35.44 12.72 -24.75
C HIS A 151 35.96 11.39 -24.23
N SER A 152 37.28 11.28 -24.14
CA SER A 152 37.94 10.16 -23.47
C SER A 152 37.52 10.08 -22.00
N PHE A 153 37.60 8.87 -21.41
CA PHE A 153 37.22 8.55 -20.04
C PHE A 153 38.17 9.18 -19.01
N LEU A 154 38.15 10.51 -18.93
CA LEU A 154 38.74 11.27 -17.82
C LEU A 154 37.80 11.22 -16.62
N ALA A 155 38.25 11.70 -15.45
CA ALA A 155 37.48 11.68 -14.19
C ALA A 155 36.03 12.21 -14.35
N ALA A 156 35.83 13.31 -15.09
CA ALA A 156 34.50 13.85 -15.36
C ALA A 156 33.62 12.92 -16.22
N GLY A 157 34.22 12.23 -17.20
CA GLY A 157 33.54 11.22 -18.01
C GLY A 157 33.12 10.02 -17.16
N GLY A 158 33.96 9.58 -16.21
CA GLY A 158 33.62 8.54 -15.26
C GLY A 158 32.42 8.91 -14.37
N ILE A 159 32.39 10.13 -13.82
CA ILE A 159 31.28 10.60 -12.98
C ILE A 159 29.98 10.69 -13.80
N ILE A 160 30.01 11.29 -14.99
CA ILE A 160 28.84 11.41 -15.86
C ILE A 160 28.35 10.03 -16.29
N GLY A 161 29.26 9.12 -16.63
CA GLY A 161 28.94 7.73 -16.97
C GLY A 161 28.27 6.99 -15.81
N GLY A 162 28.81 7.11 -14.60
CA GLY A 162 28.22 6.54 -13.38
C GLY A 162 26.81 7.06 -13.12
N CYS A 163 26.61 8.38 -13.15
CA CYS A 163 25.29 8.98 -12.98
C CYS A 163 24.30 8.50 -14.05
N THR A 164 24.74 8.40 -15.31
CA THR A 164 23.91 7.94 -16.43
C THR A 164 23.46 6.49 -16.22
N LEU A 165 24.37 5.59 -15.81
CA LEU A 165 24.04 4.20 -15.52
C LEU A 165 23.14 4.05 -14.29
N SER A 166 23.35 4.85 -13.23
CA SER A 166 22.48 4.84 -12.04
C SER A 166 21.05 5.26 -12.38
N VAL A 167 20.87 6.34 -13.17
CA VAL A 167 19.55 6.77 -13.63
C VAL A 167 18.92 5.72 -14.53
N LEU A 168 19.68 5.08 -15.42
CA LEU A 168 19.18 3.99 -16.27
C LEU A 168 18.67 2.81 -15.44
N ALA A 169 19.44 2.36 -14.44
CA ALA A 169 19.04 1.29 -13.54
C ALA A 169 17.76 1.64 -12.76
N ALA A 170 17.66 2.88 -12.27
CA ALA A 170 16.47 3.37 -11.58
C ALA A 170 15.24 3.37 -12.51
N LEU A 171 15.37 3.78 -13.77
CA LEU A 171 14.26 3.78 -14.74
C LEU A 171 13.80 2.37 -15.14
N ILE A 172 14.74 1.42 -15.23
CA ILE A 172 14.42 0.00 -15.44
C ILE A 172 13.64 -0.53 -14.23
N HIS A 173 14.07 -0.20 -13.01
CA HIS A 173 13.33 -0.55 -11.79
C HIS A 173 11.94 0.12 -11.76
N GLY A 174 11.85 1.36 -12.23
CA GLY A 174 10.60 2.11 -12.40
C GLY A 174 9.57 1.48 -13.33
N MET A 175 9.94 0.46 -14.11
CA MET A 175 8.97 -0.32 -14.90
C MET A 175 8.01 -1.11 -14.02
N VAL A 176 8.44 -1.49 -12.80
CA VAL A 176 7.72 -2.38 -11.89
C VAL A 176 7.36 -1.69 -10.55
N GLU A 177 7.93 -0.51 -10.28
CA GLU A 177 7.79 0.15 -8.98
C GLU A 177 7.62 1.68 -9.13
N THR A 178 6.89 2.32 -8.21
CA THR A 178 6.66 3.78 -8.21
C THR A 178 7.61 4.51 -7.26
N PHE A 179 8.91 4.27 -7.43
CA PHE A 179 9.92 4.75 -6.47
C PHE A 179 10.07 6.28 -6.38
N LEU A 180 9.68 7.05 -7.41
CA LEU A 180 9.76 8.53 -7.36
C LEU A 180 8.78 9.13 -6.36
N ASP A 181 7.72 8.41 -6.00
CA ASP A 181 6.71 8.87 -5.04
C ASP A 181 7.23 8.76 -3.59
N ALA A 182 8.25 7.93 -3.38
CA ALA A 182 9.00 7.90 -2.14
C ALA A 182 9.98 9.07 -2.08
N LEU A 183 9.61 10.13 -1.35
CA LEU A 183 10.34 11.40 -1.27
C LEU A 183 11.88 11.27 -1.13
N PRO A 184 12.45 10.40 -0.25
CA PRO A 184 13.90 10.25 -0.15
C PRO A 184 14.55 9.75 -1.45
N VAL A 185 13.94 8.75 -2.09
CA VAL A 185 14.49 8.11 -3.30
C VAL A 185 14.28 9.01 -4.51
N GLY A 186 13.10 9.61 -4.64
CA GLY A 186 12.80 10.60 -5.67
C GLY A 186 13.76 11.78 -5.63
N LEU A 187 14.08 12.30 -4.44
CA LEU A 187 15.04 13.40 -4.30
C LEU A 187 16.45 12.97 -4.72
N MET A 188 16.92 11.78 -4.33
CA MET A 188 18.22 11.27 -4.78
C MET A 188 18.29 11.15 -6.29
N PHE A 189 17.22 10.66 -6.93
CA PHE A 189 17.13 10.58 -8.39
C PHE A 189 17.32 11.95 -9.06
N TRP A 190 16.61 12.97 -8.59
CA TRP A 190 16.72 14.33 -9.14
C TRP A 190 18.09 14.98 -8.86
N VAL A 191 18.69 14.71 -7.70
CA VAL A 191 20.05 15.18 -7.37
C VAL A 191 21.10 14.58 -8.30
N ILE A 192 21.01 13.28 -8.62
CA ILE A 192 21.94 12.61 -9.54
C ILE A 192 21.84 13.23 -10.95
N ILE A 193 20.62 13.47 -11.44
CA ILE A 193 20.39 14.15 -12.72
C ILE A 193 20.96 15.57 -12.70
N GLY A 194 20.65 16.35 -11.65
CA GLY A 194 21.12 17.72 -11.50
C GLY A 194 22.64 17.85 -11.46
N LEU A 195 23.31 16.96 -10.72
CA LEU A 195 24.77 16.92 -10.61
C LEU A 195 25.43 16.65 -11.97
N ALA A 196 24.95 15.62 -12.69
CA ALA A 196 25.48 15.29 -14.01
C ALA A 196 25.21 16.40 -15.05
N MET A 197 24.02 17.00 -15.06
CA MET A 197 23.72 18.14 -15.94
C MET A 197 24.55 19.37 -15.62
N GLY A 198 24.81 19.64 -14.33
CA GLY A 198 25.69 20.72 -13.88
C GLY A 198 27.13 20.52 -14.38
N LEU A 199 27.67 19.31 -14.24
CA LEU A 199 29.00 18.97 -14.75
C LEU A 199 29.08 19.09 -16.28
N LEU A 200 28.07 18.60 -17.01
CA LEU A 200 27.99 18.73 -18.47
C LEU A 200 28.05 20.21 -18.91
N ARG A 201 27.29 21.09 -18.25
CA ARG A 201 27.31 22.54 -18.54
C ARG A 201 28.65 23.18 -18.23
N LEU A 202 29.26 22.84 -17.09
CA LEU A 202 30.55 23.38 -16.68
C LEU A 202 31.65 23.03 -17.69
N HIS A 203 31.69 21.78 -18.14
CA HIS A 203 32.67 21.33 -19.12
C HIS A 203 32.41 21.92 -20.51
N SER A 204 31.16 22.01 -20.96
CA SER A 204 30.83 22.65 -22.23
C SER A 204 31.28 24.12 -22.26
N SER A 205 31.07 24.86 -21.16
CA SER A 205 31.44 26.29 -21.05
C SER A 205 32.95 26.51 -21.01
N ARG A 206 33.73 25.55 -20.51
CA ARG A 206 35.19 25.65 -20.45
C ARG A 206 35.84 25.43 -21.81
N GLN A 207 35.22 24.62 -22.67
CA GLN A 207 35.70 24.33 -24.01
C GLN A 207 35.47 25.48 -25.00
N GLU A 208 34.42 26.28 -24.80
CA GLU A 208 34.13 27.44 -25.67
C GLU A 208 35.11 28.62 -25.44
N LYS A 209 35.87 28.59 -24.34
CA LYS A 209 36.86 29.62 -23.96
C LYS A 209 38.30 29.27 -24.33
N THR A 210 38.55 28.10 -24.90
CA THR A 210 39.86 27.60 -25.34
C THR A 210 39.87 27.46 -26.84
#